data_AF-A0A933QNG6-F1
#
_entry.id   AF-A0A933QNG6-F1
#
_cell.length_a   1.000
_cell.length_b   1.000
_cell.length_c   1.000
_cell.angle_alpha   90.00
_cell.angle_beta   90.00
_cell.angle_gamma   90.00
#
_symmetry.space_group_name_H-M   'P 1'
#
loop_
_entity.id
_entity.type
_entity.pdbx_description
1 polymer ?
#
loop_
_entity_poly.entity_id
_entity_poly.type
_entity_poly.pdbx_seq_one_letter_code
_entity_poly.pdbx_strand_id
1 'polypeptide(L)'
;MKNVFGLIVLVVVMLVASTSLAMADKPVGYDQTGKEVSWSSTSCTKIQSGLIKDSAGNPISVGFDQFGYNYQAHQFVGTYDSVDRKLDGTYWGSTGDFVDDKLSMKWSDDWLSNVDCTADSKLDRGTNGISLGWETNHVEGDYDSDGDGTQDAHFTYFVKIVWVGPGGDLWGQYAVIQEIYNEPGAKDRFKVASPGFGLNDHWTTQ
;
A
#
# COMPACT_ATOMS: atom_id res chain seq x y z
N MET A 1 39.95 -23.62 20.71
CA MET A 1 39.99 -22.66 19.58
C MET A 1 39.42 -23.22 18.27
N LYS A 2 39.65 -24.49 17.89
CA LYS A 2 39.09 -25.06 16.64
C LYS A 2 37.54 -25.13 16.59
N ASN A 3 36.87 -25.29 17.73
CA ASN A 3 35.41 -25.47 17.78
C ASN A 3 34.61 -24.15 17.70
N VAL A 4 35.25 -23.01 18.02
CA VAL A 4 34.61 -21.68 17.94
C VAL A 4 34.63 -21.16 16.50
N PHE A 5 35.70 -21.48 15.75
CA PHE A 5 35.83 -21.07 14.35
C PHE A 5 34.80 -21.77 13.45
N GLY A 6 34.51 -23.05 13.69
CA GLY A 6 33.49 -23.79 12.95
C GLY A 6 32.08 -23.25 13.18
N LEU A 7 31.76 -22.81 14.40
CA LEU A 7 30.44 -22.25 14.73
C LEU A 7 30.24 -20.88 14.06
N ILE A 8 31.27 -20.03 14.04
CA ILE A 8 31.21 -18.70 13.39
C ILE A 8 31.03 -18.84 11.88
N VAL A 9 31.74 -19.77 11.24
CA VAL A 9 31.59 -20.02 9.80
C VAL A 9 30.20 -20.57 9.48
N LEU A 10 29.63 -21.45 10.31
CA LEU A 10 28.28 -21.98 10.11
C LEU A 10 27.20 -20.90 10.25
N VAL A 11 27.34 -19.99 11.23
CA VAL A 11 26.41 -18.87 11.44
C VAL A 11 26.49 -17.87 10.28
N VAL A 12 27.68 -17.57 9.76
CA VAL A 12 27.85 -16.70 8.58
C VAL A 12 27.26 -17.36 7.33
N VAL A 13 27.44 -18.67 7.11
CA VAL A 13 26.84 -19.37 5.97
C VAL A 13 25.32 -19.43 6.06
N MET A 14 24.73 -19.60 7.25
CA MET A 14 23.28 -19.55 7.43
C MET A 14 22.71 -18.14 7.23
N LEU A 15 23.43 -17.08 7.63
CA LEU A 15 23.02 -15.69 7.41
C LEU A 15 23.03 -15.26 5.93
N VAL A 16 23.90 -15.85 5.11
CA VAL A 16 23.95 -15.58 3.66
C VAL A 16 22.93 -16.42 2.89
N ALA A 17 22.50 -17.57 3.43
CA ALA A 17 21.53 -18.45 2.79
C ALA A 17 20.05 -18.09 3.05
N SER A 18 19.77 -17.14 3.96
CA SER A 18 18.40 -16.75 4.32
C SER A 18 17.89 -15.48 3.65
N THR A 19 18.63 -14.87 2.71
CA THR A 19 18.03 -13.86 1.83
C THR A 19 17.23 -14.56 0.74
N SER A 20 16.08 -15.13 1.12
CA SER A 20 14.97 -15.22 0.18
C SER A 20 14.71 -13.80 -0.30
N LEU A 21 15.25 -13.45 -1.47
CA LEU A 21 14.74 -12.34 -2.24
C LEU A 21 13.27 -12.68 -2.43
N ALA A 22 12.40 -12.05 -1.64
CA ALA A 22 11.02 -11.94 -1.99
C ALA A 22 11.03 -11.28 -3.36
N MET A 23 10.92 -12.11 -4.41
CA MET A 23 10.52 -11.62 -5.71
C MET A 23 9.11 -11.13 -5.46
N ALA A 24 8.97 -9.84 -5.17
CA ALA A 24 7.72 -9.14 -5.39
C ALA A 24 7.25 -9.60 -6.77
N ASP A 25 6.00 -10.06 -6.84
CA ASP A 25 5.41 -10.56 -8.08
C ASP A 25 5.76 -9.57 -9.18
N LYS A 26 6.49 -10.03 -10.19
CA LYS A 26 7.00 -9.10 -11.20
C LYS A 26 5.75 -8.52 -11.86
N PRO A 27 5.59 -7.19 -11.91
CA PRO A 27 4.41 -6.63 -12.55
C PRO A 27 4.31 -7.22 -13.96
N VAL A 28 3.14 -7.78 -14.28
CA VAL A 28 2.84 -8.34 -15.59
C VAL A 28 2.00 -7.32 -16.33
N GLY A 29 2.43 -6.96 -17.55
CA GLY A 29 1.58 -6.26 -18.49
C GLY A 29 0.85 -7.26 -19.38
N TYR A 30 -0.15 -6.80 -20.12
CA TYR A 30 -0.77 -7.57 -21.19
C TYR A 30 -0.49 -6.87 -22.52
N ASP A 31 -0.09 -7.62 -23.54
CA ASP A 31 0.04 -7.07 -24.89
C ASP A 31 -1.33 -6.84 -25.55
N GLN A 32 -1.34 -6.29 -26.77
CA GLN A 32 -2.58 -6.03 -27.54
C GLN A 32 -3.40 -7.30 -27.83
N THR A 33 -2.83 -8.49 -27.58
CA THR A 33 -3.48 -9.80 -27.75
C THR A 33 -3.91 -10.43 -26.43
N GLY A 34 -3.75 -9.70 -25.31
CA GLY A 34 -4.10 -10.18 -23.97
C GLY A 34 -3.10 -11.18 -23.39
N LYS A 35 -1.87 -11.27 -23.93
CA LYS A 35 -0.84 -12.17 -23.42
C LYS A 35 0.00 -11.47 -22.36
N GLU A 36 0.27 -12.17 -21.25
CA GLU A 36 1.19 -11.69 -20.22
C GLU A 36 2.58 -11.42 -20.80
N VAL A 37 3.05 -10.20 -20.63
CA VAL A 37 4.37 -9.73 -20.99
C VAL A 37 5.03 -9.10 -19.78
N SER A 38 6.37 -9.22 -19.69
CA SER A 38 7.11 -8.52 -18.66
C SER A 38 6.87 -7.02 -18.77
N TRP A 39 6.62 -6.34 -17.66
CA TRP A 39 6.60 -4.87 -17.62
C TRP A 39 7.89 -4.23 -18.17
N SER A 40 8.99 -4.98 -18.26
CA SER A 40 10.22 -4.48 -18.89
C SER A 40 10.09 -4.20 -20.39
N SER A 41 9.10 -4.76 -21.08
CA SER A 41 8.90 -4.63 -22.53
C SER A 41 7.83 -3.63 -22.96
N THR A 42 7.21 -2.89 -22.03
CA THR A 42 6.25 -1.83 -22.38
C THR A 42 6.96 -0.52 -22.73
N SER A 43 6.40 0.27 -23.64
CA SER A 43 6.91 1.60 -24.04
C SER A 43 6.64 2.71 -23.03
N CYS A 44 6.05 2.36 -21.89
CA CYS A 44 5.65 3.30 -20.87
C CYS A 44 6.86 3.88 -20.12
N THR A 45 6.72 5.13 -19.68
CA THR A 45 7.68 5.82 -18.85
C THR A 45 7.68 5.21 -17.45
N LYS A 46 8.86 5.07 -16.86
CA LYS A 46 9.05 4.47 -15.52
C LYS A 46 9.56 5.52 -14.54
N ILE A 47 9.36 5.29 -13.25
CA ILE A 47 9.88 6.17 -12.18
C ILE A 47 11.39 6.41 -12.32
N GLN A 48 12.16 5.38 -12.71
CA GLN A 48 13.62 5.48 -12.91
C GLN A 48 14.05 6.50 -13.98
N SER A 49 13.13 6.94 -14.84
CA SER A 49 13.42 7.98 -15.85
C SER A 49 13.54 9.38 -15.24
N GLY A 50 12.98 9.62 -14.05
CA GLY A 50 12.85 10.95 -13.45
C GLY A 50 11.85 11.88 -14.14
N LEU A 51 11.05 11.37 -15.09
CA LEU A 51 10.06 12.16 -15.84
C LEU A 51 8.68 12.20 -15.17
N ILE A 52 8.34 11.17 -14.38
CA ILE A 52 7.05 11.07 -13.68
C ILE A 52 7.03 11.99 -12.47
N LYS A 53 5.92 12.70 -12.26
CA LYS A 53 5.74 13.71 -11.22
C LYS A 53 4.61 13.39 -10.25
N ASP A 54 4.75 13.87 -9.02
CA ASP A 54 3.67 13.85 -8.02
C ASP A 54 2.64 14.97 -8.27
N SER A 55 1.62 15.05 -7.42
CA SER A 55 0.55 16.07 -7.50
C SER A 55 1.06 17.50 -7.31
N ALA A 56 2.23 17.68 -6.68
CA ALA A 56 2.89 18.97 -6.51
C ALA A 56 3.87 19.29 -7.66
N GLY A 57 4.01 18.40 -8.64
CA GLY A 57 4.88 18.56 -9.80
C GLY A 57 6.35 18.17 -9.56
N ASN A 58 6.67 17.59 -8.41
CA ASN A 58 8.02 17.12 -8.09
C ASN A 58 8.27 15.75 -8.74
N PRO A 59 9.48 15.46 -9.25
CA PRO A 59 9.81 14.13 -9.73
C PRO A 59 9.63 13.06 -8.66
N ILE A 60 8.99 11.95 -9.01
CA ILE A 60 8.89 10.78 -8.14
C ILE A 60 10.22 10.03 -8.17
N SER A 61 10.78 9.73 -6.99
CA SER A 61 12.00 8.95 -6.85
C SER A 61 11.71 7.46 -6.64
N VAL A 62 12.74 6.64 -6.87
CA VAL A 62 12.73 5.21 -6.52
C VAL A 62 12.77 5.01 -5.00
N GLY A 63 12.20 3.90 -4.52
CA GLY A 63 12.15 3.58 -3.09
C GLY A 63 11.15 4.43 -2.30
N PHE A 64 11.34 4.49 -0.98
CA PHE A 64 10.53 5.33 -0.10
C PHE A 64 10.94 6.79 -0.22
N ASP A 65 9.97 7.68 -0.36
CA ASP A 65 10.18 9.12 -0.18
C ASP A 65 10.09 9.54 1.30
N GLN A 66 10.29 10.84 1.56
CA GLN A 66 10.27 11.40 2.91
C GLN A 66 8.92 11.30 3.62
N PHE A 67 7.83 11.04 2.89
CA PHE A 67 6.48 10.92 3.42
C PHE A 67 6.09 9.46 3.69
N GLY A 68 6.90 8.51 3.21
CA GLY A 68 6.65 7.08 3.37
C GLY A 68 6.06 6.40 2.14
N TYR A 69 5.97 7.06 0.98
CA TYR A 69 5.49 6.44 -0.25
C TYR A 69 6.61 5.71 -0.99
N ASN A 70 6.38 4.44 -1.35
CA ASN A 70 7.17 3.68 -2.30
C ASN A 70 6.27 3.18 -3.44
N TYR A 71 6.17 4.01 -4.49
CA TYR A 71 5.31 3.74 -5.63
C TYR A 71 5.71 2.48 -6.41
N GLN A 72 7.01 2.15 -6.47
CA GLN A 72 7.46 0.94 -7.16
C GLN A 72 7.01 -0.35 -6.46
N ALA A 73 6.90 -0.31 -5.13
CA ALA A 73 6.48 -1.43 -4.31
C ALA A 73 4.97 -1.43 -4.00
N HIS A 74 4.22 -0.46 -4.53
CA HIS A 74 2.82 -0.19 -4.18
C HIS A 74 2.58 -0.20 -2.67
N GLN A 75 3.43 0.53 -1.95
CA GLN A 75 3.44 0.50 -0.50
C GLN A 75 3.60 1.91 0.07
N PHE A 76 2.89 2.17 1.16
CA PHE A 76 3.11 3.31 2.03
C PHE A 76 3.43 2.80 3.43
N VAL A 77 4.38 3.45 4.10
CA VAL A 77 4.68 3.24 5.52
C VAL A 77 5.00 4.60 6.12
N GLY A 78 4.08 5.12 6.93
CA GLY A 78 4.18 6.45 7.53
C GLY A 78 3.18 6.63 8.66
N THR A 79 2.74 7.86 8.88
CA THR A 79 1.67 8.19 9.82
C THR A 79 0.46 8.76 9.09
N TYR A 80 -0.64 8.99 9.81
CA TYR A 80 -1.74 9.78 9.27
C TYR A 80 -1.33 11.23 8.94
N ASP A 81 -0.38 11.84 9.63
CA ASP A 81 0.19 13.14 9.21
C ASP A 81 0.80 13.04 7.79
N SER A 82 1.64 12.02 7.54
CA SER A 82 2.48 11.98 6.35
C SER A 82 1.77 11.60 5.05
N VAL A 83 0.55 11.04 5.13
CA VAL A 83 -0.16 10.48 3.97
C VAL A 83 -0.62 11.55 2.96
N ASP A 84 -0.91 12.78 3.40
CA ASP A 84 -1.31 13.86 2.49
C ASP A 84 -0.10 14.60 1.87
N ARG A 85 1.10 14.07 2.12
CA ARG A 85 2.41 14.63 1.74
C ARG A 85 2.70 15.98 2.42
N LYS A 86 2.17 16.18 3.62
CA LYS A 86 2.58 17.24 4.54
C LYS A 86 3.00 16.58 5.85
N LEU A 87 3.85 17.26 6.60
CA LEU A 87 4.29 16.84 7.92
C LEU A 87 4.06 18.04 8.83
N ASP A 88 2.79 18.36 9.05
CA ASP A 88 2.35 19.57 9.74
C ASP A 88 1.57 19.27 11.02
N GLY A 89 1.57 18.01 11.45
CA GLY A 89 0.82 17.55 12.61
C GLY A 89 -0.68 17.52 12.34
N THR A 90 -1.10 17.31 11.08
CA THR A 90 -2.50 17.20 10.70
C THR A 90 -2.76 16.09 9.70
N TYR A 91 -3.91 15.44 9.83
CA TYR A 91 -4.46 14.52 8.84
C TYR A 91 -5.43 15.30 7.95
N TRP A 92 -4.99 15.67 6.74
CA TRP A 92 -5.79 16.50 5.82
C TRP A 92 -6.33 17.79 6.49
N GLY A 93 -5.50 18.45 7.31
CA GLY A 93 -5.88 19.67 8.05
C GLY A 93 -6.66 19.44 9.34
N SER A 94 -6.94 18.18 9.70
CA SER A 94 -7.58 17.82 10.97
C SER A 94 -6.54 17.40 12.00
N THR A 95 -6.67 17.90 13.23
CA THR A 95 -5.83 17.50 14.37
C THR A 95 -6.54 16.49 15.25
N GLY A 96 -5.79 15.62 15.90
CA GLY A 96 -6.30 14.69 16.92
C GLY A 96 -5.26 13.65 17.29
N ASP A 97 -5.58 12.80 18.26
CA ASP A 97 -4.70 11.75 18.77
C ASP A 97 -4.32 10.71 17.71
N PHE A 98 -5.06 10.66 16.61
CA PHE A 98 -4.79 9.75 15.51
C PHE A 98 -3.71 10.25 14.55
N VAL A 99 -3.33 11.54 14.60
CA VAL A 99 -2.43 12.11 13.59
C VAL A 99 -1.07 11.38 13.51
N ASP A 100 -0.56 10.91 14.64
CA ASP A 100 0.69 10.17 14.75
C ASP A 100 0.51 8.64 14.67
N ASP A 101 -0.72 8.14 14.49
CA ASP A 101 -0.98 6.71 14.26
C ASP A 101 -0.18 6.22 13.05
N LYS A 102 0.41 5.04 13.20
CA LYS A 102 1.18 4.40 12.15
C LYS A 102 0.22 3.84 11.11
N LEU A 103 0.40 4.27 9.86
CA LEU A 103 -0.36 3.80 8.72
C LEU A 103 0.57 3.05 7.76
N SER A 104 0.20 1.81 7.44
CA SER A 104 0.79 1.03 6.36
C SER A 104 -0.28 0.78 5.30
N MET A 105 -0.02 1.19 4.06
CA MET A 105 -0.90 0.91 2.93
C MET A 105 -0.25 0.00 1.91
N LYS A 106 -1.09 -0.75 1.20
CA LYS A 106 -0.71 -1.48 -0.02
C LYS A 106 -1.81 -1.35 -1.05
N TRP A 107 -1.47 -1.34 -2.32
CA TRP A 107 -2.45 -1.22 -3.39
C TRP A 107 -2.06 -2.04 -4.63
N SER A 108 -3.01 -2.19 -5.56
CA SER A 108 -2.78 -2.83 -6.85
C SER A 108 -2.33 -1.84 -7.92
N ASP A 109 -1.74 -2.34 -9.01
CA ASP A 109 -1.41 -1.55 -10.20
C ASP A 109 -2.63 -0.78 -10.74
N ASP A 110 -3.81 -1.40 -10.78
CA ASP A 110 -5.02 -0.73 -11.26
C ASP A 110 -5.55 0.35 -10.29
N TRP A 111 -5.13 0.34 -9.02
CA TRP A 111 -5.43 1.43 -8.07
C TRP A 111 -4.54 2.64 -8.35
N LEU A 112 -3.23 2.40 -8.36
CA LEU A 112 -2.21 3.38 -8.72
C LEU A 112 -0.96 2.61 -9.18
N SER A 113 -0.68 2.67 -10.46
CA SER A 113 0.46 2.00 -11.07
C SER A 113 1.78 2.65 -10.66
N ASN A 114 2.88 2.01 -11.04
CA ASN A 114 4.23 2.55 -10.83
C ASN A 114 4.82 3.26 -12.06
N VAL A 115 3.99 3.62 -13.04
CA VAL A 115 4.40 3.98 -14.41
C VAL A 115 3.46 4.97 -15.10
N ASP A 116 3.91 5.50 -16.24
CA ASP A 116 3.12 6.38 -17.12
C ASP A 116 3.11 5.83 -18.55
N CYS A 117 2.00 5.23 -18.94
CA CYS A 117 1.70 4.75 -20.29
C CYS A 117 0.84 5.74 -21.10
N THR A 118 0.23 6.73 -20.44
CA THR A 118 -0.64 7.74 -21.08
C THR A 118 0.12 9.00 -21.54
N ALA A 119 1.42 9.07 -21.22
CA ALA A 119 2.33 10.17 -21.52
C ALA A 119 1.92 11.52 -20.89
N ASP A 120 1.22 11.49 -19.76
CA ASP A 120 0.80 12.69 -19.02
C ASP A 120 1.78 13.08 -17.89
N SER A 121 2.90 12.35 -17.78
CA SER A 121 3.92 12.50 -16.74
C SER A 121 3.43 12.21 -15.32
N LYS A 122 2.34 11.44 -15.16
CA LYS A 122 1.80 11.00 -13.87
C LYS A 122 1.68 9.49 -13.83
N LEU A 123 1.61 8.95 -12.62
CA LEU A 123 1.32 7.54 -12.45
C LEU A 123 -0.09 7.22 -12.93
N ASP A 124 -0.21 6.22 -13.81
CA ASP A 124 -1.49 5.77 -14.33
C ASP A 124 -2.33 5.13 -13.22
N ARG A 125 -3.65 5.16 -13.42
CA ARG A 125 -4.67 4.51 -12.61
C ARG A 125 -5.64 3.85 -13.55
N GLY A 126 -6.10 2.63 -13.22
CA GLY A 126 -7.15 1.89 -13.90
C GLY A 126 -7.49 2.37 -15.32
N THR A 127 -8.71 2.88 -15.52
CA THR A 127 -9.14 3.46 -16.81
C THR A 127 -9.59 4.90 -16.61
N ASN A 128 -9.17 5.79 -17.51
CA ASN A 128 -9.52 7.22 -17.49
C ASN A 128 -9.16 7.94 -16.17
N GLY A 129 -8.06 7.54 -15.52
CA GLY A 129 -7.61 8.14 -14.26
C GLY A 129 -8.42 7.72 -13.03
N ILE A 130 -9.35 6.77 -13.17
CA ILE A 130 -10.08 6.17 -12.05
C ILE A 130 -9.23 5.02 -11.50
N SER A 131 -9.07 4.97 -10.17
CA SER A 131 -8.42 3.86 -9.47
C SER A 131 -9.33 2.62 -9.50
N LEU A 132 -9.11 1.72 -10.46
CA LEU A 132 -9.89 0.51 -10.69
C LEU A 132 -9.25 -0.70 -10.01
N GLY A 133 -9.04 -0.66 -8.70
CA GLY A 133 -8.26 -1.69 -8.04
C GLY A 133 -8.63 -1.91 -6.60
N TRP A 134 -7.64 -2.27 -5.80
CA TRP A 134 -7.80 -2.39 -4.36
C TRP A 134 -6.70 -1.63 -3.63
N GLU A 135 -7.04 -1.20 -2.42
CA GLU A 135 -6.13 -0.66 -1.43
C GLU A 135 -6.43 -1.32 -0.08
N THR A 136 -5.39 -1.56 0.71
CA THR A 136 -5.50 -1.96 2.11
C THR A 136 -4.88 -0.89 2.98
N ASN A 137 -5.56 -0.52 4.06
CA ASN A 137 -5.01 0.32 5.12
C ASN A 137 -4.86 -0.53 6.37
N HIS A 138 -3.69 -0.49 6.98
CA HIS A 138 -3.40 -1.09 8.27
C HIS A 138 -2.87 -0.01 9.20
N VAL A 139 -3.62 0.25 10.25
CA VAL A 139 -3.39 1.32 11.21
C VAL A 139 -3.07 0.70 12.55
N GLU A 140 -2.08 1.26 13.23
CA GLU A 140 -1.72 0.96 14.60
C GLU A 140 -1.58 2.28 15.35
N GLY A 141 -2.31 2.41 16.45
CA GLY A 141 -2.38 3.65 17.22
C GLY A 141 -2.60 3.40 18.70
N ASP A 142 -2.38 4.44 19.48
CA ASP A 142 -2.63 4.48 20.91
C ASP A 142 -3.60 5.63 21.22
N TYR A 143 -4.47 5.46 22.21
CA TYR A 143 -5.45 6.47 22.59
C TYR A 143 -5.62 6.55 24.11
N ASP A 144 -6.12 7.70 24.56
CA ASP A 144 -6.48 7.97 25.95
C ASP A 144 -7.90 7.43 26.21
N SER A 145 -7.99 6.28 26.90
CA SER A 145 -9.27 5.59 27.09
C SER A 145 -10.13 6.17 28.22
N ASP A 146 -9.54 6.95 29.13
CA ASP A 146 -10.21 7.51 30.31
C ASP A 146 -10.21 9.05 30.37
N GLY A 147 -9.53 9.71 29.44
CA GLY A 147 -9.44 11.16 29.32
C GLY A 147 -8.45 11.80 30.29
N ASP A 148 -7.51 11.05 30.88
CA ASP A 148 -6.55 11.55 31.86
C ASP A 148 -5.31 12.24 31.23
N GLY A 149 -5.22 12.22 29.91
CA GLY A 149 -4.12 12.75 29.11
C GLY A 149 -3.00 11.75 28.83
N THR A 150 -3.17 10.48 29.23
CA THR A 150 -2.22 9.39 28.99
C THR A 150 -2.79 8.45 27.93
N GLN A 151 -2.01 8.18 26.87
CA GLN A 151 -2.34 7.11 25.94
C GLN A 151 -2.13 5.75 26.64
N ASP A 152 -3.22 5.13 27.08
CA ASP A 152 -3.21 3.91 27.89
C ASP A 152 -3.84 2.69 27.19
N ALA A 153 -4.48 2.90 26.04
CA ALA A 153 -5.07 1.87 25.21
C ALA A 153 -4.45 1.83 23.81
N HIS A 154 -4.40 0.63 23.23
CA HIS A 154 -3.79 0.36 21.93
C HIS A 154 -4.83 -0.24 20.99
N PHE A 155 -4.82 0.15 19.72
CA PHE A 155 -5.68 -0.46 18.72
C PHE A 155 -4.95 -0.80 17.43
N THR A 156 -5.51 -1.79 16.74
CA THR A 156 -5.16 -2.10 15.35
C THR A 156 -6.41 -2.08 14.50
N TYR A 157 -6.34 -1.41 13.36
CA TYR A 157 -7.43 -1.34 12.39
C TYR A 157 -6.93 -1.75 11.01
N PHE A 158 -7.64 -2.68 10.37
CA PHE A 158 -7.37 -3.10 9.01
C PHE A 158 -8.63 -2.92 8.17
N VAL A 159 -8.48 -2.31 6.99
CA VAL A 159 -9.56 -2.24 6.01
C VAL A 159 -9.03 -2.55 4.61
N LYS A 160 -9.81 -3.29 3.82
CA LYS A 160 -9.59 -3.49 2.39
C LYS A 160 -10.73 -2.88 1.59
N ILE A 161 -10.36 -1.96 0.72
CA ILE A 161 -11.25 -1.22 -0.18
C ILE A 161 -11.03 -1.76 -1.59
N VAL A 162 -12.11 -1.97 -2.33
CA VAL A 162 -12.04 -2.36 -3.74
C VAL A 162 -12.98 -1.50 -4.58
N TRP A 163 -12.62 -1.28 -5.83
CA TRP A 163 -13.54 -0.75 -6.82
C TRP A 163 -14.60 -1.80 -7.15
N VAL A 164 -15.87 -1.38 -7.16
CA VAL A 164 -17.04 -2.24 -7.47
C VAL A 164 -17.89 -1.69 -8.62
N GLY A 165 -17.45 -0.59 -9.23
CA GLY A 165 -18.21 0.12 -10.25
C GLY A 165 -19.19 1.15 -9.68
N PRO A 166 -19.84 1.94 -10.55
CA PRO A 166 -20.79 2.96 -10.14
C PRO A 166 -21.92 2.37 -9.27
N GLY A 167 -22.22 3.05 -8.16
CA GLY A 167 -23.21 2.63 -7.18
C GLY A 167 -22.64 1.93 -5.94
N GLY A 168 -21.30 1.85 -5.82
CA GLY A 168 -20.65 1.36 -4.59
C GLY A 168 -20.93 2.26 -3.38
N ASP A 169 -21.02 1.65 -2.20
CA ASP A 169 -21.38 2.33 -0.94
C ASP A 169 -20.32 3.32 -0.46
N LEU A 170 -19.06 3.11 -0.84
CA LEU A 170 -17.94 4.01 -0.53
C LEU A 170 -17.64 4.89 -1.75
N TRP A 171 -17.76 6.21 -1.56
CA TRP A 171 -17.49 7.24 -2.57
C TRP A 171 -18.24 7.04 -3.91
N GLY A 172 -19.35 6.29 -3.90
CA GLY A 172 -20.18 6.02 -5.07
C GLY A 172 -19.60 5.00 -6.06
N GLN A 173 -18.42 4.44 -5.82
CA GLN A 173 -17.72 3.54 -6.76
C GLN A 173 -16.95 2.38 -6.10
N TYR A 174 -16.80 2.41 -4.78
CA TYR A 174 -15.96 1.50 -4.02
C TYR A 174 -16.77 0.79 -2.93
N ALA A 175 -16.21 -0.28 -2.38
CA ALA A 175 -16.76 -0.96 -1.21
C ALA A 175 -15.64 -1.40 -0.28
N VAL A 176 -15.93 -1.38 1.03
CA VAL A 176 -15.14 -2.09 2.03
C VAL A 176 -15.54 -3.56 1.97
N ILE A 177 -14.58 -4.46 1.71
CA ILE A 177 -14.86 -5.92 1.61
C ILE A 177 -14.29 -6.72 2.77
N GLN A 178 -13.42 -6.10 3.56
CA GLN A 178 -12.86 -6.65 4.77
C GLN A 178 -12.52 -5.52 5.71
N GLU A 179 -12.92 -5.66 6.96
CA GLU A 179 -12.64 -4.71 8.03
C GLU A 179 -12.41 -5.49 9.32
N ILE A 180 -11.34 -5.15 10.03
CA ILE A 180 -10.97 -5.75 11.30
C ILE A 180 -10.55 -4.62 12.22
N TYR A 181 -11.29 -4.44 13.31
CA TYR A 181 -10.94 -3.55 14.39
C TYR A 181 -10.66 -4.37 15.65
N ASN A 182 -9.58 -4.06 16.35
CA ASN A 182 -9.16 -4.80 17.53
C ASN A 182 -8.53 -3.87 18.55
N GLU A 183 -9.12 -3.85 19.74
CA GLU A 183 -8.67 -3.07 20.90
C GLU A 183 -8.89 -3.88 22.20
N PRO A 184 -8.38 -3.42 23.36
CA PRO A 184 -8.74 -3.95 24.67
C PRO A 184 -10.25 -3.84 24.92
N GLY A 185 -10.97 -4.97 24.79
CA GLY A 185 -12.39 -5.06 25.17
C GLY A 185 -13.37 -5.08 24.01
N ALA A 186 -12.97 -4.74 22.78
CA ALA A 186 -13.81 -4.86 21.59
C ALA A 186 -13.06 -5.46 20.40
N LYS A 187 -13.78 -6.27 19.62
CA LYS A 187 -13.29 -6.90 18.39
C LYS A 187 -14.41 -6.95 17.38
N ASP A 188 -14.31 -6.11 16.36
CA ASP A 188 -15.25 -6.11 15.25
C ASP A 188 -14.58 -6.67 14.01
N ARG A 189 -15.30 -7.56 13.34
CA ARG A 189 -14.82 -8.24 12.13
C ARG A 189 -15.94 -8.30 11.12
N PHE A 190 -15.66 -7.73 9.96
CA PHE A 190 -16.52 -7.80 8.80
C PHE A 190 -15.71 -8.35 7.62
N LYS A 191 -16.29 -9.32 6.91
CA LYS A 191 -15.66 -9.89 5.72
C LYS A 191 -16.74 -10.38 4.76
N VAL A 192 -16.73 -9.83 3.55
CA VAL A 192 -17.65 -10.22 2.46
C VAL A 192 -16.94 -11.08 1.41
N ALA A 193 -15.61 -11.03 1.33
CA ALA A 193 -14.84 -11.75 0.32
C ALA A 193 -14.41 -13.16 0.76
N SER A 194 -14.31 -14.07 -0.21
CA SER A 194 -13.65 -15.37 -0.07
C SER A 194 -12.17 -15.22 0.30
N PRO A 195 -11.52 -16.24 0.89
CA PRO A 195 -10.07 -16.21 1.12
C PRO A 195 -9.30 -16.02 -0.19
N GLY A 196 -8.51 -14.95 -0.29
CA GLY A 196 -7.69 -14.63 -1.47
C GLY A 196 -7.25 -13.16 -1.46
N PHE A 197 -6.02 -12.88 -1.86
CA PHE A 197 -5.46 -11.51 -1.85
C PHE A 197 -5.86 -10.65 -3.05
N GLY A 198 -6.51 -11.20 -4.08
CA GLY A 198 -6.86 -10.47 -5.28
C GLY A 198 -8.15 -11.00 -5.91
N LEU A 199 -8.96 -10.05 -6.38
CA LEU A 199 -10.17 -10.24 -7.19
C LEU A 199 -11.26 -11.10 -6.53
N ASN A 200 -12.22 -10.41 -5.90
CA ASN A 200 -13.57 -10.95 -5.81
C ASN A 200 -14.17 -10.77 -7.21
N ASP A 201 -13.90 -11.76 -8.06
CA ASP A 201 -14.33 -11.95 -9.46
C ASP A 201 -15.84 -11.73 -9.68
N HIS A 202 -16.64 -11.73 -8.61
CA HIS A 202 -18.05 -11.37 -8.61
C HIS A 202 -18.37 -9.93 -9.04
N TRP A 203 -17.41 -8.99 -9.02
CA TRP A 203 -17.68 -7.56 -9.27
C TRP A 203 -17.10 -7.01 -10.57
N THR A 204 -16.33 -7.81 -11.32
CA THR A 204 -15.65 -7.38 -12.56
C THR A 204 -16.32 -7.89 -13.84
N THR A 205 -17.37 -8.72 -13.75
CA THR A 205 -18.16 -9.12 -14.93
C THR A 205 -19.39 -8.23 -15.09
N GLN A 206 -19.32 -7.33 -16.08
CA GLN A 206 -20.52 -6.84 -16.78
C GLN A 206 -20.83 -7.74 -17.97
#